data_AF-A0A538MMP8-F1
#
_entry.id   AF-A0A538MMP8-F1
#
_cell.length_a   1.000
_cell.length_b   1.000
_cell.length_c   1.000
_cell.angle_alpha   90.00
_cell.angle_beta   90.00
_cell.angle_gamma   90.00
#
_symmetry.space_group_name_H-M   'P 1'
#
loop_
_entity.id
_entity.type
_entity.pdbx_description
1 polymer ?
#
loop_
_entity_poly.entity_id
_entity_poly.type
_entity_poly.pdbx_seq_one_letter_code
_entity_poly.pdbx_strand_id
1 'polypeptide(L)'
;MLVTAWPSRILTTAGPRIDERLVAALARLDDPTLPIAETNRQLGVVAEGLGLLRPSYQQVRVIVHELRSRQRSPRLGEMLLESSFRIKSPEAVVDFFAGS
;
A
#
# COMPACT_ATOMS: atom_id res chain seq x y z
N MET A 1 -8.32 -15.88 -6.03
CA MET A 1 -8.56 -14.42 -5.96
C MET A 1 -8.11 -13.96 -4.57
N LEU A 2 -6.85 -13.55 -4.42
CA LEU A 2 -6.31 -13.12 -3.12
C LEU A 2 -6.42 -11.60 -3.04
N VAL A 3 -7.47 -11.13 -2.38
CA VAL A 3 -7.61 -9.73 -1.97
C VAL A 3 -6.70 -9.56 -0.76
N THR A 4 -5.47 -9.07 -0.98
CA THR A 4 -4.58 -8.68 0.11
C THR A 4 -5.20 -7.50 0.84
N ALA A 5 -5.86 -7.75 1.96
CA ALA A 5 -6.45 -6.74 2.82
C ALA A 5 -5.38 -5.71 3.22
N TRP A 6 -5.51 -4.48 2.76
CA TRP A 6 -4.64 -3.42 3.23
C TRP A 6 -5.05 -2.98 4.63
N PRO A 7 -4.12 -2.94 5.60
CA PRO A 7 -4.45 -2.48 6.94
C PRO A 7 -4.75 -0.99 6.88
N SER A 8 -6.04 -0.64 6.85
CA SER A 8 -6.61 0.73 6.86
C SER A 8 -6.37 1.49 8.19
N ARG A 9 -5.19 1.35 8.80
CA ARG A 9 -4.91 1.72 10.19
C ARG A 9 -4.52 3.19 10.41
N ILE A 10 -4.59 4.02 9.37
CA ILE A 10 -3.99 5.36 9.39
C ILE A 10 -4.99 6.45 9.81
N LEU A 11 -6.28 6.14 9.80
CA LEU A 11 -7.32 7.04 10.28
C LEU A 11 -7.59 6.73 11.75
N THR A 12 -7.87 7.77 12.55
CA THR A 12 -8.34 7.63 13.92
C THR A 12 -9.45 6.58 13.98
N THR A 13 -9.45 5.73 15.02
CA THR A 13 -10.41 4.62 15.16
C THR A 13 -11.87 5.08 15.05
N ALA A 14 -12.15 6.35 15.37
CA ALA A 14 -13.46 6.98 15.33
C ALA A 14 -13.75 7.85 14.08
N GLY A 15 -12.81 7.96 13.13
CA GLY A 15 -13.00 8.73 11.89
C GLY A 15 -13.59 7.90 10.74
N PRO A 16 -14.26 8.52 9.74
CA PRO A 16 -14.75 7.81 8.57
C PRO A 16 -13.58 7.17 7.82
N ARG A 17 -13.62 5.84 7.68
CA ARG A 17 -12.60 5.08 6.96
C ARG A 17 -12.74 5.35 5.48
N ILE A 18 -11.63 5.61 4.80
CA ILE A 18 -11.61 5.67 3.34
C ILE A 18 -11.87 4.26 2.81
N ASP A 19 -12.75 4.17 1.82
CA ASP A 19 -13.05 2.93 1.11
C ASP A 19 -11.77 2.28 0.57
N GLU A 20 -11.64 0.96 0.75
CA GLU A 20 -10.43 0.22 0.37
C GLU A 20 -10.08 0.37 -1.11
N ARG A 21 -11.07 0.56 -1.98
CA ARG A 21 -10.89 0.77 -3.42
C ARG A 21 -10.22 2.11 -3.71
N LEU A 22 -10.54 3.13 -2.91
CA LEU A 22 -9.90 4.44 -3.01
C LEU A 22 -8.49 4.41 -2.44
N VAL A 23 -8.23 3.65 -1.38
CA VAL A 23 -6.85 3.41 -0.94
C VAL A 23 -6.06 2.73 -2.07
N ALA A 24 -6.62 1.67 -2.68
CA ALA A 24 -6.06 0.95 -3.84
C ALA A 24 -5.73 1.86 -5.01
N ALA A 25 -6.66 2.75 -5.37
CA ALA A 25 -6.43 3.76 -6.39
C ALA A 25 -5.31 4.72 -5.99
N LEU A 26 -5.29 5.19 -4.74
CA LEU A 26 -4.29 6.13 -4.26
C LEU A 26 -2.85 5.59 -4.38
N ALA A 27 -2.62 4.33 -4.03
CA ALA A 27 -1.29 3.73 -4.18
C ALA A 27 -0.86 3.54 -5.64
N ARG A 28 -1.81 3.46 -6.58
CA ARG A 28 -1.52 3.40 -8.03
C ARG A 28 -1.30 4.79 -8.63
N LEU A 29 -1.99 5.81 -8.10
CA LEU A 29 -1.93 7.19 -8.57
C LEU A 29 -0.79 8.00 -7.93
N ASP A 30 -0.24 7.56 -6.79
CA ASP A 30 0.84 8.28 -6.12
C ASP A 30 2.13 8.24 -6.95
N ASP A 31 2.44 9.37 -7.57
CA ASP A 31 3.73 9.65 -8.16
C ASP A 31 4.52 10.56 -7.18
N PRO A 32 5.67 10.11 -6.65
CA PRO A 32 6.46 10.90 -5.70
C PRO A 32 7.03 12.19 -6.30
N THR A 33 7.09 12.32 -7.62
CA THR A 33 7.55 13.51 -8.34
C THR A 33 6.46 14.58 -8.47
N LEU A 34 5.19 14.21 -8.27
CA LEU A 34 4.04 15.10 -8.34
C LEU A 34 3.62 15.62 -6.95
N PRO A 35 3.03 16.84 -6.88
CA PRO A 35 2.41 17.33 -5.66
C PRO A 35 1.22 16.44 -5.24
N ILE A 36 1.05 16.21 -3.94
CA ILE A 36 -0.08 15.42 -3.37
C ILE A 36 -1.45 15.98 -3.82
N ALA A 37 -1.53 17.29 -4.08
CA ALA A 37 -2.74 17.92 -4.61
C ALA A 37 -3.17 17.33 -5.96
N GLU A 38 -2.24 16.93 -6.81
CA GLU A 38 -2.53 16.28 -8.09
C GLU A 38 -3.09 14.87 -7.88
N THR A 39 -2.46 14.08 -7.02
CA THR A 39 -2.99 12.77 -6.59
C THR A 39 -4.41 12.91 -5.99
N ASN A 40 -4.67 13.95 -5.20
CA ASN A 40 -5.99 14.24 -4.63
C ASN A 40 -7.03 14.60 -5.71
N ARG A 41 -6.65 15.35 -6.75
CA ARG A 41 -7.53 15.63 -7.89
C ARG A 41 -7.91 14.35 -8.63
N GLN A 42 -6.92 13.53 -8.96
CA GLN A 42 -7.13 12.27 -9.67
C GLN A 42 -7.97 11.29 -8.86
N LEU A 43 -7.73 11.17 -7.55
CA LEU A 43 -8.55 10.34 -6.67
C LEU A 43 -10.00 10.82 -6.60
N GLY A 44 -10.23 12.13 -6.69
CA GLY A 44 -11.58 12.70 -6.78
C GLY A 44 -12.37 12.17 -7.98
N VAL A 45 -11.73 12.12 -9.15
CA VAL A 45 -12.33 11.55 -10.37
C VAL A 45 -12.64 10.06 -10.20
N VAL A 46 -11.74 9.31 -9.55
CA VAL A 46 -11.96 7.89 -9.25
C VAL A 46 -13.15 7.70 -8.30
N ALA A 47 -13.25 8.51 -7.24
CA ALA A 47 -14.36 8.44 -6.30
C ALA A 47 -15.70 8.74 -6.98
N GLU A 48 -15.74 9.75 -7.84
CA GLU A 48 -16.93 10.08 -8.65
C GLU A 48 -17.31 8.90 -9.56
N GLY A 49 -16.35 8.31 -10.28
CA GLY A 49 -16.59 7.14 -11.15
C GLY A 49 -17.06 5.88 -10.39
N LEU A 50 -16.74 5.78 -9.10
CA LEU A 50 -17.16 4.67 -8.24
C LEU A 50 -18.44 4.97 -7.43
N GLY A 51 -18.99 6.19 -7.52
CA GLY A 51 -20.13 6.62 -6.70
C GLY A 51 -19.79 6.72 -5.20
N LEU A 52 -18.52 6.93 -4.86
CA LEU A 52 -18.02 7.03 -3.49
C LEU A 52 -17.85 8.49 -3.06
N LEU A 53 -17.95 8.72 -1.75
CA LEU A 53 -17.63 10.03 -1.19
C LEU A 53 -16.15 10.35 -1.43
N ARG A 54 -15.92 11.58 -1.92
CA ARG A 54 -14.56 12.09 -2.11
C ARG A 54 -13.85 12.22 -0.75
N PRO A 55 -12.67 11.61 -0.58
CA PRO A 55 -11.89 11.78 0.64
C PRO A 55 -11.45 13.23 0.84
N SER A 56 -11.23 13.63 2.09
CA SER A 56 -10.65 14.94 2.36
C SER A 56 -9.16 14.95 2.00
N TYR A 57 -8.65 16.13 1.63
CA TYR A 57 -7.23 16.31 1.33
C TYR A 57 -6.32 15.86 2.50
N GLN A 58 -6.74 16.10 3.75
CA GLN A 58 -5.96 15.70 4.92
C GLN A 58 -5.86 14.18 5.03
N GLN A 59 -6.94 13.44 4.76
CA GLN A 59 -6.91 11.99 4.76
C GLN A 59 -6.03 11.45 3.62
N VAL A 60 -6.14 12.02 2.42
CA VAL A 60 -5.27 11.68 1.27
C VAL A 60 -3.80 11.91 1.60
N ARG A 61 -3.47 13.10 2.12
CA ARG A 61 -2.10 13.46 2.50
C ARG A 61 -1.49 12.50 3.51
N VAL A 62 -2.25 12.11 4.52
CA VAL A 62 -1.79 11.17 5.54
C VAL A 62 -1.47 9.80 4.94
N ILE A 63 -2.36 9.27 4.09
CA ILE A 63 -2.13 7.97 3.45
C ILE A 63 -0.95 8.03 2.47
N VAL A 64 -0.85 9.08 1.64
CA VAL A 64 0.29 9.25 0.73
C VAL A 64 1.61 9.29 1.48
N HIS A 65 1.69 10.04 2.59
CA HIS A 65 2.91 10.07 3.39
C HIS A 65 3.28 8.69 3.94
N GLU A 66 2.31 7.89 4.36
CA GLU A 66 2.57 6.53 4.81
C GLU A 66 2.99 5.59 3.67
N LEU A 67 2.35 5.69 2.51
CA LEU A 67 2.75 4.92 1.32
C LEU A 67 4.20 5.24 0.94
N ARG A 68 4.57 6.53 0.95
CA ARG A 68 5.94 6.97 0.65
C ARG A 68 6.93 6.58 1.75
N SER A 69 6.54 6.57 3.03
CA SER A 69 7.43 6.15 4.13
C SER A 69 7.73 4.64 4.09
N ARG A 70 6.73 3.83 3.71
CA ARG A 70 6.91 2.38 3.48
C ARG A 70 7.82 2.10 2.28
N GLN A 71 7.65 2.84 1.18
CA GLN A 71 8.51 2.72 -0.01
C GLN A 71 9.96 3.18 0.24
N ARG A 72 10.17 4.14 1.15
CA ARG A 72 11.50 4.60 1.59
C ARG A 72 12.19 3.66 2.59
N SER A 73 11.62 2.50 2.89
CA SER A 73 12.28 1.42 3.63
C SER A 73 12.85 0.27 2.76
N PRO A 74 13.61 0.50 1.66
CA PRO A 74 14.30 -0.60 0.95
C PRO A 74 15.24 -1.40 1.86
N ARG A 75 15.90 -0.72 2.81
CA ARG A 75 16.96 -1.34 3.63
C ARG A 75 16.50 -2.47 4.54
N LEU A 76 15.28 -2.43 5.08
CA LEU A 76 14.77 -3.52 5.92
C LEU A 76 14.24 -4.68 5.08
N GLY A 77 13.59 -4.40 3.95
CA GLY A 77 13.10 -5.42 3.03
C GLY A 77 14.24 -6.20 2.37
N GLU A 78 15.25 -5.51 1.84
CA GLU A 78 16.46 -6.14 1.28
C GLU A 78 17.25 -6.90 2.35
N MET A 79 17.42 -6.34 3.55
CA MET A 79 18.15 -7.02 4.63
C MET A 79 17.44 -8.28 5.15
N LEU A 80 16.10 -8.25 5.24
CA LEU A 80 15.31 -9.45 5.57
C LEU A 80 15.33 -10.49 4.44
N LEU A 81 15.31 -10.03 3.19
CA LEU A 81 15.40 -10.89 2.01
C LEU A 81 16.77 -11.57 1.92
N GLU A 82 17.88 -10.83 2.10
CA GLU A 82 19.23 -11.39 2.19
C GLU A 82 19.39 -12.37 3.36
N SER A 83 18.80 -12.07 4.52
CA SER A 83 18.87 -12.98 5.68
C SER A 83 18.11 -14.30 5.44
N SER A 84 17.00 -14.24 4.71
CA SER A 84 16.18 -15.41 4.38
C SER A 84 16.89 -16.33 3.39
N PHE A 85 17.64 -15.77 2.43
CA PHE A 85 18.43 -16.54 1.47
C PHE A 85 19.73 -17.13 2.07
N ARG A 86 20.25 -16.60 3.18
CA ARG A 86 21.45 -17.13 3.84
C ARG A 86 21.18 -18.37 4.71
N ILE A 87 19.92 -18.59 5.11
CA ILE A 87 19.56 -19.66 6.07
C ILE A 87 18.85 -20.85 5.41
N LYS A 88 18.36 -20.73 4.17
CA LYS A 88 17.78 -21.86 3.45
C LYS A 88 18.56 -22.11 2.17
N SER A 89 19.32 -23.21 2.16
CA SER A 89 19.91 -23.72 0.94
C SER A 89 18.80 -23.94 -0.10
N PRO A 90 19.09 -23.81 -1.41
CA PRO A 90 18.11 -24.00 -2.47
C PRO A 90 17.38 -25.34 -2.38
N GLU A 91 18.03 -26.36 -1.81
CA GLU A 91 17.43 -27.68 -1.59
C GLU A 91 16.21 -27.63 -0.68
N ALA A 92 16.24 -26.83 0.39
CA ALA A 92 15.16 -26.73 1.38
C ALA A 92 13.90 -26.03 0.84
N VAL A 93 14.03 -25.23 -0.22
CA VAL A 93 12.90 -24.61 -0.92
C VAL A 93 12.21 -25.63 -1.81
N VAL A 94 12.97 -26.51 -2.47
CA VAL A 94 12.42 -27.58 -3.30
C VAL A 94 11.66 -28.59 -2.44
N ASP A 95 12.20 -28.99 -1.30
CA ASP A 95 11.52 -29.93 -0.38
C ASP A 95 10.20 -29.38 0.17
N PHE A 96 10.12 -28.07 0.45
CA PHE A 96 8.89 -27.44 0.93
C PHE A 96 7.76 -27.43 -0.12
N PHE A 97 8.10 -27.38 -1.41
CA PHE A 97 7.13 -27.47 -2.50
C PHE A 97 6.91 -28.90 -3.00
N ALA A 98 7.82 -29.84 -2.69
CA ALA A 98 7.74 -31.22 -3.13
C ALA A 98 6.94 -32.14 -2.21
N GLY A 99 6.64 -31.73 -0.97
CA GLY A 99 5.62 -32.33 -0.11
C GLY A 99 5.74 -33.84 0.10
N SER A 100 6.34 -34.26 1.21
CA SER A 100 6.06 -35.53 1.89
C SER A 100 6.27 -35.38 3.39
#